data_AF-A0A938RSB1-F1
#
_entry.id   AF-A0A938RSB1-F1
#
_cell.length_a   1.000
_cell.length_b   1.000
_cell.length_c   1.000
_cell.angle_alpha   90.00
_cell.angle_beta   90.00
_cell.angle_gamma   90.00
#
_symmetry.space_group_name_H-M   'P 1'
#
loop_
_entity.id
_entity.type
_entity.pdbx_description
1 polymer ?
#
loop_
_entity_poly.entity_id
_entity_poly.type
_entity_poly.pdbx_seq_one_letter_code
_entity_poly.pdbx_strand_id
1 'polypeptide(L)'
;MAGADRFSFLGREFLTWLWFEAERNGGRIGVGDQSYGIEFAQKLVLESAGTLREGSTVQAEAPSQAEEARTALRVGKKVARARLVLSLGERQFSFNLDAETMAISNAKLPTELGVRDAAGLDERVALLDQLEAAVDGLYVAFVRMRSQEATWGPVRDAMRAWVSTPADA
;
A
#
# COMPACT_ATOMS: atom_id res chain seq x y z
N MET A 1 -21.11 16.00 -4.41
CA MET A 1 -19.90 15.26 -4.00
C MET A 1 -18.85 15.26 -5.13
N ALA A 2 -18.42 16.42 -5.62
CA ALA A 2 -17.48 16.53 -6.76
C ALA A 2 -16.01 16.78 -6.34
N GLY A 3 -15.71 16.66 -5.05
CA GLY A 3 -14.38 16.94 -4.46
C GLY A 3 -13.51 15.71 -4.25
N ALA A 4 -14.11 14.55 -3.98
CA ALA A 4 -13.38 13.30 -3.71
C ALA A 4 -12.61 12.78 -4.94
N ASP A 5 -13.09 13.08 -6.14
CA ASP A 5 -12.55 12.54 -7.38
C ASP A 5 -11.28 13.27 -7.87
N ARG A 6 -11.01 14.50 -7.41
CA ARG A 6 -9.85 15.28 -7.89
C ARG A 6 -8.49 14.76 -7.44
N PHE A 7 -8.44 14.02 -6.32
CA PHE A 7 -7.18 13.55 -5.73
C PHE A 7 -7.12 12.03 -5.54
N SER A 8 -8.15 11.29 -5.95
CA SER A 8 -8.20 9.82 -5.89
C SER A 8 -7.02 9.14 -6.62
N PHE A 9 -6.44 9.83 -7.62
CA PHE A 9 -5.25 9.37 -8.32
C PHE A 9 -4.02 9.26 -7.41
N LEU A 10 -3.94 10.05 -6.32
CA LEU A 10 -2.80 10.04 -5.41
C LEU A 10 -2.73 8.76 -4.60
N GLY A 11 -3.86 8.28 -4.07
CA GLY A 11 -3.85 7.01 -3.32
C GLY A 11 -3.55 5.82 -4.24
N ARG A 12 -4.01 5.86 -5.51
CA ARG A 12 -3.66 4.81 -6.48
C ARG A 12 -2.17 4.82 -6.82
N GLU A 13 -1.60 6.02 -7.00
CA GLU A 13 -0.16 6.18 -7.22
C GLU A 13 0.66 5.80 -5.99
N PHE A 14 0.18 6.12 -4.80
CA PHE A 14 0.78 5.73 -3.52
C PHE A 14 0.85 4.22 -3.36
N LEU A 15 -0.25 3.48 -3.55
CA LEU A 15 -0.22 2.01 -3.44
C LEU A 15 0.67 1.37 -4.50
N THR A 16 0.69 1.91 -5.73
CA THR A 16 1.61 1.43 -6.77
C THR A 16 3.06 1.76 -6.43
N TRP A 17 3.34 2.91 -5.83
CA TRP A 17 4.67 3.28 -5.33
C TRP A 17 5.11 2.40 -4.15
N LEU A 18 4.22 2.10 -3.20
CA LEU A 18 4.51 1.18 -2.09
C LEU A 18 4.93 -0.19 -2.61
N TRP A 19 4.24 -0.71 -3.63
CA TRP A 19 4.62 -1.98 -4.26
C TRP A 19 6.02 -1.88 -4.89
N PHE A 20 6.28 -0.83 -5.68
CA PHE A 20 7.59 -0.61 -6.28
C PHE A 20 8.72 -0.55 -5.23
N GLU A 21 8.54 0.23 -4.15
CA GLU A 21 9.55 0.36 -3.09
C GLU A 21 9.73 -0.94 -2.30
N ALA A 22 8.64 -1.66 -2.01
CA ALA A 22 8.70 -2.95 -1.35
C ALA A 22 9.52 -3.95 -2.18
N GLU A 23 9.34 -4.02 -3.50
CA GLU A 23 10.19 -4.90 -4.32
C GLU A 23 11.63 -4.43 -4.41
N ARG A 24 11.87 -3.12 -4.56
CA ARG A 24 13.22 -2.57 -4.68
C ARG A 24 14.07 -2.81 -3.43
N ASN A 25 13.46 -2.72 -2.25
CA ASN A 25 14.18 -2.67 -0.97
C ASN A 25 13.93 -3.90 -0.10
N GLY A 26 13.58 -5.06 -0.69
CA GLY A 26 13.37 -6.31 0.06
C GLY A 26 12.25 -6.22 1.10
N GLY A 27 11.17 -5.52 0.75
CA GLY A 27 9.98 -5.32 1.57
C GLY A 27 10.08 -4.17 2.57
N ARG A 28 11.20 -3.44 2.64
CA ARG A 28 11.41 -2.42 3.68
C ARG A 28 11.35 -0.99 3.15
N ILE A 29 10.63 -0.13 3.84
CA ILE A 29 10.53 1.30 3.51
C ILE A 29 10.91 2.12 4.75
N GLY A 30 11.95 2.94 4.62
CA GLY A 30 12.40 3.85 5.67
C GLY A 30 11.71 5.21 5.60
N VAL A 31 11.19 5.70 6.72
CA VAL A 31 10.61 7.05 6.86
C VAL A 31 11.07 7.66 8.17
N GLY A 32 11.93 8.68 8.09
CA GLY A 32 12.60 9.23 9.28
C GLY A 32 13.39 8.11 9.99
N ASP A 33 13.15 7.95 11.29
CA ASP A 33 13.79 6.90 12.11
C ASP A 33 13.02 5.57 12.12
N GLN A 34 11.89 5.48 11.40
CA GLN A 34 11.07 4.28 11.32
C GLN A 34 11.38 3.47 10.07
N SER A 35 11.26 2.14 10.19
CA SER A 35 11.41 1.21 9.07
C SER A 35 10.21 0.26 9.06
N TYR A 36 9.41 0.36 8.00
CA TYR A 36 8.20 -0.43 7.80
C TYR A 36 8.50 -1.61 6.88
N GLY A 37 8.16 -2.82 7.30
CA GLY A 37 8.00 -3.96 6.39
C GLY A 37 6.65 -3.88 5.70
N ILE A 38 6.59 -4.03 4.38
CA ILE A 38 5.37 -3.97 3.58
C ILE A 38 5.33 -5.17 2.64
N GLU A 39 4.26 -5.96 2.76
CA GLU A 39 3.97 -7.07 1.88
C GLU A 39 2.54 -6.95 1.34
N PHE A 40 2.36 -7.32 0.08
CA PHE A 40 1.04 -7.46 -0.54
C PHE A 40 0.63 -8.92 -0.44
N ALA A 41 -0.51 -9.20 0.19
CA ALA A 41 -0.93 -10.56 0.51
C ALA A 41 -2.36 -10.81 0.06
N GLN A 42 -2.73 -12.05 -0.25
CA GLN A 42 -4.11 -12.55 -0.47
C GLN A 42 -4.90 -11.95 -1.65
N LYS A 43 -5.03 -10.63 -1.75
CA LYS A 43 -5.86 -9.96 -2.76
C LYS A 43 -5.25 -8.62 -3.17
N LEU A 44 -5.08 -8.46 -4.48
CA LEU A 44 -4.65 -7.23 -5.12
C LEU A 44 -5.64 -6.85 -6.24
N VAL A 45 -6.16 -5.62 -6.21
CA VAL A 45 -7.10 -5.10 -7.20
C VAL A 45 -6.45 -3.95 -7.94
N LEU A 46 -6.37 -4.06 -9.27
CA LEU A 46 -5.88 -3.02 -10.16
C LEU A 46 -7.01 -2.48 -11.03
N GLU A 47 -7.07 -1.17 -11.24
CA GLU A 47 -8.08 -0.52 -12.07
C GLU A 47 -7.45 0.51 -13.01
N SER A 48 -8.03 0.66 -14.20
CA SER A 48 -7.70 1.77 -15.10
C SER A 48 -8.21 3.11 -14.54
N ALA A 49 -7.59 4.21 -14.95
CA ALA A 49 -8.00 5.57 -14.58
C ALA A 49 -9.03 6.20 -15.54
N GLY A 50 -9.46 5.45 -16.56
CA GLY A 50 -10.40 5.92 -17.59
C GLY A 50 -11.86 5.90 -17.16
N THR A 51 -12.75 6.37 -18.05
CA THR A 51 -14.21 6.35 -17.85
C THR A 51 -14.77 4.93 -17.73
N LEU A 52 -14.18 3.98 -18.46
CA LEU A 52 -14.42 2.56 -18.26
C LEU A 52 -13.43 2.04 -17.21
N ARG A 53 -13.87 1.90 -15.94
CA ARG A 53 -13.07 1.35 -14.83
C ARG A 53 -12.88 -0.16 -15.00
N GLU A 54 -12.00 -0.55 -15.91
CA GLU A 54 -11.64 -1.95 -16.13
C GLU A 54 -10.75 -2.45 -14.99
N GLY A 55 -11.31 -3.34 -14.17
CA GLY A 55 -10.60 -3.98 -13.06
C GLY A 55 -9.85 -5.25 -13.45
N SER A 56 -8.81 -5.58 -12.71
CA SER A 56 -8.19 -6.91 -12.62
C SER A 56 -8.04 -7.24 -11.13
N THR A 57 -8.43 -8.45 -10.73
CA THR A 57 -8.31 -8.90 -9.34
C THR A 57 -7.46 -10.15 -9.31
N VAL A 58 -6.34 -10.08 -8.60
CA VAL A 58 -5.42 -11.20 -8.41
C VAL A 58 -5.56 -11.70 -6.98
N GLN A 59 -5.78 -13.00 -6.83
CA GLN A 59 -5.86 -13.69 -5.53
C GLN A 59 -4.78 -14.78 -5.47
N ALA A 60 -3.83 -14.61 -4.56
CA ALA A 60 -2.71 -15.52 -4.34
C ALA A 60 -2.12 -15.23 -2.94
N GLU A 61 -1.19 -16.05 -2.44
CA GLU A 61 -0.48 -15.75 -1.19
C GLU A 61 0.30 -14.42 -1.30
N ALA A 62 1.11 -14.28 -2.35
CA ALA A 62 1.84 -13.06 -2.70
C ALA A 62 1.40 -12.52 -4.08
N PRO A 63 0.22 -11.87 -4.19
CA PRO A 63 -0.33 -11.45 -5.48
C PRO A 63 0.52 -10.40 -6.21
N SER A 64 1.41 -9.68 -5.50
CA SER A 64 2.38 -8.77 -6.12
C SER A 64 3.44 -9.48 -6.97
N GLN A 65 3.69 -10.77 -6.71
CA GLN A 65 4.66 -11.57 -7.48
C GLN A 65 4.01 -12.23 -8.71
N ALA A 66 2.70 -12.14 -8.88
CA ALA A 66 2.01 -12.79 -9.99
C ALA A 66 2.24 -12.06 -11.32
N GLU A 67 2.49 -12.81 -12.40
CA GLU A 67 2.65 -12.25 -13.74
C GLU A 67 1.41 -11.46 -14.22
N GLU A 68 0.21 -11.90 -13.85
CA GLU A 68 -1.04 -11.19 -14.15
C GLU A 68 -1.05 -9.79 -13.52
N ALA A 69 -0.60 -9.66 -12.27
CA ALA A 69 -0.54 -8.38 -11.57
C ALA A 69 0.45 -7.41 -12.27
N ARG A 70 1.63 -7.91 -12.65
CA ARG A 70 2.61 -7.13 -13.43
C ARG A 70 2.07 -6.73 -14.80
N THR A 71 1.37 -7.65 -15.47
CA THR A 71 0.73 -7.38 -16.77
C THR A 71 -0.33 -6.29 -16.67
N ALA A 72 -1.13 -6.30 -15.60
CA ALA A 72 -2.11 -5.25 -15.33
C ALA A 72 -1.45 -3.86 -15.17
N LEU A 73 -0.30 -3.77 -14.48
CA LEU A 73 0.49 -2.54 -14.43
C LEU A 73 0.99 -2.11 -15.82
N ARG A 74 1.48 -3.06 -16.64
CA ARG A 74 1.98 -2.79 -18.00
C ARG A 74 0.94 -2.16 -18.93
N VAL A 75 -0.33 -2.57 -18.80
CA VAL A 75 -1.44 -1.98 -19.56
C VAL A 75 -2.00 -0.70 -18.91
N GLY A 76 -1.30 -0.14 -17.92
CA GLY A 76 -1.60 1.17 -17.33
C GLY A 76 -2.61 1.15 -16.19
N LYS A 77 -3.01 -0.03 -15.67
CA LYS A 77 -3.82 -0.09 -14.44
C LYS A 77 -2.95 0.27 -13.23
N LYS A 78 -3.55 0.88 -12.21
CA LYS A 78 -2.90 1.18 -10.93
C LYS A 78 -3.58 0.42 -9.81
N VAL A 79 -2.91 0.29 -8.67
CA VAL A 79 -3.49 -0.42 -7.51
C VAL A 79 -4.65 0.39 -6.96
N ALA A 80 -5.85 -0.19 -6.98
CA ALA A 80 -7.07 0.41 -6.44
C ALA A 80 -7.33 -0.07 -5.00
N ARG A 81 -7.03 -1.34 -4.70
CA ARG A 81 -7.14 -1.92 -3.36
C ARG A 81 -6.09 -2.98 -3.17
N ALA A 82 -5.56 -3.08 -1.95
CA ALA A 82 -4.64 -4.13 -1.57
C ALA A 82 -4.92 -4.62 -0.16
N ARG A 83 -4.74 -5.92 0.05
CA ARG A 83 -4.52 -6.47 1.38
C ARG A 83 -3.01 -6.38 1.65
N LEU A 84 -2.67 -5.65 2.70
CA LEU A 84 -1.30 -5.38 3.12
C LEU A 84 -0.99 -6.11 4.42
N VAL A 85 0.26 -6.52 4.56
CA VAL A 85 0.87 -6.87 5.83
C VAL A 85 1.93 -5.82 6.12
N LEU A 86 1.78 -5.13 7.25
CA LEU A 86 2.71 -4.11 7.71
C LEU A 86 3.43 -4.59 8.96
N SER A 87 4.75 -4.56 8.94
CA SER A 87 5.61 -4.93 10.07
C SER A 87 6.32 -3.70 10.61
N LEU A 88 6.23 -3.48 11.92
CA LEU A 88 6.88 -2.38 12.64
C LEU A 88 7.55 -2.94 13.91
N GLY A 89 8.87 -3.07 13.86
CA GLY A 89 9.60 -3.86 14.86
C GLY A 89 9.09 -5.30 14.87
N GLU A 90 8.70 -5.80 16.04
CA GLU A 90 8.13 -7.15 16.22
C GLU A 90 6.61 -7.21 15.97
N ARG A 91 5.96 -6.06 15.75
CA ARG A 91 4.51 -5.99 15.55
C ARG A 91 4.16 -6.18 14.09
N GLN A 92 3.18 -7.03 13.81
CA GLN A 92 2.65 -7.28 12.47
C GLN A 92 1.15 -6.98 12.42
N PHE A 93 0.76 -6.16 11.47
CA PHE A 93 -0.63 -5.80 11.17
C PHE A 93 -1.00 -6.36 9.81
N SER A 94 -2.24 -6.82 9.63
CA SER A 94 -2.75 -7.08 8.29
C SER A 94 -4.10 -6.44 8.06
N PHE A 95 -4.27 -5.72 6.95
CA PHE A 95 -5.44 -4.88 6.71
C PHE A 95 -5.66 -4.69 5.22
N ASN A 96 -6.87 -4.29 4.85
CA ASN A 96 -7.17 -3.83 3.50
C ASN A 96 -7.03 -2.32 3.46
N LEU A 97 -6.43 -1.80 2.39
CA LEU A 97 -6.36 -0.37 2.11
C LEU A 97 -7.02 -0.08 0.75
N ASP A 98 -7.97 0.85 0.75
CA ASP A 98 -8.63 1.36 -0.45
C ASP A 98 -7.95 2.66 -0.91
N ALA A 99 -7.46 2.70 -2.15
CA ALA A 99 -6.70 3.83 -2.67
C ALA A 99 -7.53 5.10 -2.91
N GLU A 100 -8.83 4.97 -3.12
CA GLU A 100 -9.69 6.12 -3.46
C GLU A 100 -10.12 6.87 -2.20
N THR A 101 -10.33 6.13 -1.11
CA THR A 101 -10.81 6.65 0.17
C THR A 101 -9.76 6.69 1.26
N MET A 102 -8.61 6.03 1.05
CA MET A 102 -7.61 5.73 2.07
C MET A 102 -8.17 4.96 3.29
N ALA A 103 -9.34 4.33 3.14
CA ALA A 103 -9.98 3.62 4.22
C ALA A 103 -9.26 2.30 4.56
N ILE A 104 -8.97 2.11 5.84
CA ILE A 104 -8.48 0.85 6.40
C ILE A 104 -9.67 -0.02 6.77
N SER A 105 -9.67 -1.28 6.35
CA SER A 105 -10.70 -2.26 6.72
C SER A 105 -10.13 -3.64 6.99
N ASN A 106 -10.88 -4.49 7.70
CA ASN A 106 -10.47 -5.85 8.06
C ASN A 106 -9.08 -5.92 8.74
N ALA A 107 -8.77 -4.92 9.58
CA ALA A 107 -7.52 -4.88 10.32
C ALA A 107 -7.45 -6.03 11.34
N LYS A 108 -6.42 -6.85 11.21
CA LYS A 108 -5.96 -7.80 12.22
C LYS A 108 -4.74 -7.16 12.89
N LEU A 109 -4.86 -6.94 14.18
CA LEU A 109 -3.82 -6.35 15.02
C LEU A 109 -2.89 -7.46 15.53
N PRO A 110 -1.66 -7.13 15.97
CA PRO A 110 -0.80 -8.05 16.70
C PRO A 110 -1.59 -8.73 17.82
N THR A 111 -1.41 -10.04 17.97
CA THR A 111 -2.12 -10.79 19.02
C THR A 111 -1.31 -10.70 20.30
N GLU A 112 -1.48 -9.59 21.02
CA GLU A 112 -1.02 -9.48 22.40
C GLU A 112 -2.25 -9.09 23.23
N LEU A 113 -2.61 -9.98 24.17
CA LEU A 113 -3.67 -9.89 25.18
C LEU A 113 -5.14 -10.09 24.73
N GLY A 114 -5.84 -10.88 25.54
CA GLY A 114 -7.24 -11.21 25.34
C GLY A 114 -8.12 -10.00 25.64
N VAL A 115 -8.93 -9.59 24.66
CA VAL A 115 -9.94 -8.52 24.76
C VAL A 115 -11.08 -8.94 25.68
N ARG A 116 -10.81 -9.12 26.98
CA ARG A 116 -11.80 -9.56 27.98
C ARG A 116 -11.95 -8.58 29.14
N ASP A 117 -11.10 -7.57 29.24
CA ASP A 117 -11.16 -6.50 30.24
C ASP A 117 -10.87 -5.11 29.59
N ALA A 118 -10.93 -4.06 30.41
CA ALA A 118 -10.70 -2.69 29.96
C ALA A 118 -9.26 -2.48 29.45
N ALA A 119 -8.27 -3.12 30.06
CA ALA A 119 -6.88 -3.00 29.65
C ALA A 119 -6.65 -3.56 28.23
N GLY A 120 -7.27 -4.70 27.92
CA GLY A 120 -7.23 -5.26 26.57
C GLY A 120 -7.96 -4.40 25.52
N LEU A 121 -8.94 -3.58 25.91
CA LEU A 121 -9.56 -2.61 25.00
C LEU A 121 -8.63 -1.42 24.74
N ASP A 122 -7.99 -0.88 25.78
CA ASP A 122 -7.07 0.26 25.68
C ASP A 122 -5.87 -0.08 24.78
N GLU A 123 -5.29 -1.27 24.94
CA GLU A 123 -4.21 -1.75 24.07
C GLU A 123 -4.67 -1.87 22.61
N ARG A 124 -5.90 -2.36 22.40
CA ARG A 124 -6.45 -2.50 21.05
C ARG A 124 -6.63 -1.16 20.36
N VAL A 125 -7.03 -0.13 21.09
CA VAL A 125 -7.09 1.26 20.59
C VAL A 125 -5.68 1.75 20.26
N ALA A 126 -4.71 1.57 21.17
CA ALA A 126 -3.32 1.97 20.92
C ALA A 126 -2.70 1.30 19.70
N LEU A 127 -3.02 0.02 19.44
CA LEU A 127 -2.58 -0.70 18.24
C LEU A 127 -3.24 -0.17 16.96
N LEU A 128 -4.51 0.26 17.02
CA LEU A 128 -5.18 0.90 15.89
C LEU A 128 -4.56 2.28 15.59
N ASP A 129 -4.32 3.09 16.62
CA ASP A 129 -3.66 4.39 16.49
C ASP A 129 -2.25 4.23 15.87
N GLN A 130 -1.51 3.18 16.28
CA GLN A 130 -0.21 2.87 15.70
C GLN A 130 -0.30 2.47 14.22
N LEU A 131 -1.30 1.67 13.84
CA LEU A 131 -1.53 1.29 12.45
C LEU A 131 -1.88 2.51 11.58
N GLU A 132 -2.78 3.36 12.06
CA GLU A 132 -3.17 4.61 11.39
C GLU A 132 -1.95 5.52 11.20
N ALA A 133 -1.19 5.77 12.27
CA ALA A 133 0.01 6.59 12.22
C ALA A 133 1.07 6.05 11.25
N ALA A 134 1.21 4.72 11.13
CA ALA A 134 2.13 4.09 10.19
C ALA A 134 1.70 4.33 8.72
N VAL A 135 0.42 4.15 8.41
CA VAL A 135 -0.13 4.41 7.07
C VAL A 135 -0.01 5.89 6.71
N ASP A 136 -0.35 6.78 7.64
CA ASP A 136 -0.22 8.23 7.48
C ASP A 136 1.24 8.65 7.27
N GLY A 137 2.17 8.10 8.06
CA GLY A 137 3.60 8.37 7.92
C GLY A 137 4.13 8.00 6.53
N LEU A 138 3.77 6.81 6.03
CA LEU A 138 4.10 6.36 4.67
C LEU A 138 3.48 7.27 3.61
N TYR A 139 2.21 7.64 3.77
CA TYR A 139 1.51 8.48 2.80
C TYR A 139 2.05 9.91 2.77
N VAL A 140 2.33 10.51 3.92
CA VAL A 140 2.95 11.84 4.04
C VAL A 140 4.36 11.84 3.42
N ALA A 141 5.15 10.80 3.67
CA ALA A 141 6.47 10.66 3.06
C ALA A 141 6.37 10.60 1.53
N PHE A 142 5.44 9.79 1.01
CA PHE A 142 5.14 9.72 -0.41
C PHE A 142 4.72 11.07 -0.97
N VAL A 143 3.73 11.75 -0.38
CA VAL A 143 3.22 13.05 -0.88
C VAL A 143 4.32 14.11 -0.89
N ARG A 144 5.18 14.17 0.14
CA ARG A 144 6.32 15.08 0.19
C ARG A 144 7.29 14.84 -0.95
N MET A 145 7.73 13.58 -1.14
CA MET A 145 8.61 13.18 -2.24
C MET A 145 7.96 13.45 -3.61
N ARG A 146 6.68 13.12 -3.75
CA ARG A 146 5.89 13.24 -4.98
C ARG A 146 5.67 14.70 -5.41
N SER A 147 5.62 15.62 -4.45
CA SER A 147 5.41 17.05 -4.69
C SER A 147 6.69 17.79 -5.12
N GLN A 148 7.84 17.13 -5.07
CA GLN A 148 9.14 17.71 -5.39
C GLN A 148 9.68 17.06 -6.67
N GLU A 149 9.68 17.76 -7.81
CA GLU A 149 10.09 17.17 -9.10
C GLU A 149 11.54 16.65 -9.08
N ALA A 150 12.43 17.31 -8.31
CA ALA A 150 13.81 16.89 -8.16
C ALA A 150 13.95 15.46 -7.58
N THR A 151 13.07 15.06 -6.66
CA THR A 151 13.04 13.69 -6.11
C THR A 151 12.09 12.78 -6.87
N TRP A 152 10.96 13.30 -7.35
CA TRP A 152 9.94 12.52 -8.03
C TRP A 152 10.35 12.07 -9.44
N GLY A 153 11.02 12.92 -10.21
CA GLY A 153 11.44 12.60 -11.58
C GLY A 153 12.20 11.26 -11.68
N PRO A 154 13.29 11.07 -10.92
CA PRO A 154 14.02 9.81 -10.88
C PRO A 154 13.18 8.61 -10.42
N VAL A 155 12.34 8.78 -9.39
CA VAL A 155 11.47 7.71 -8.88
C VAL A 155 10.44 7.29 -9.93
N ARG A 156 9.79 8.27 -10.59
CA ARG A 156 8.84 8.04 -11.67
C ARG A 156 9.48 7.26 -12.81
N ASP A 157 10.68 7.63 -13.21
CA ASP A 157 11.38 6.98 -14.32
C ASP A 157 11.81 5.55 -13.94
N ALA A 158 12.25 5.34 -12.70
CA ALA A 158 12.50 4.00 -12.16
C ALA A 158 11.23 3.14 -12.09
N MET A 159 10.10 3.69 -11.64
CA MET A 159 8.81 3.00 -11.63
C MET A 159 8.37 2.59 -13.05
N ARG A 160 8.56 3.46 -14.05
CA ARG A 160 8.25 3.14 -15.46
C ARG A 160 9.12 1.99 -15.98
N ALA A 161 10.41 2.02 -15.69
CA ALA A 161 11.33 0.94 -16.05
C ALA A 161 10.91 -0.37 -15.38
N TRP A 162 10.62 -0.33 -14.07
CA TRP A 162 10.17 -1.47 -13.28
C TRP A 162 8.88 -2.10 -13.79
N VAL A 163 7.87 -1.31 -14.14
CA VAL A 163 6.62 -1.83 -14.73
C VAL A 163 6.89 -2.64 -16.01
N SER A 164 7.95 -2.29 -16.76
CA SER A 164 8.30 -2.95 -18.02
C SER A 164 9.04 -4.28 -17.82
N THR A 165 9.46 -4.60 -16.60
CA THR A 165 10.16 -5.84 -16.24
C THR A 165 9.18 -6.99 -15.98
N PRO A 166 9.52 -8.25 -16.31
CA PRO A 166 8.77 -9.43 -15.85
C PRO A 166 8.67 -9.51 -14.32
N ALA A 167 7.69 -10.24 -13.79
CA ALA A 167 7.52 -10.42 -12.34
C ALA A 167 8.61 -11.33 -11.72
N ASP A 168 9.18 -12.24 -12.53
CA ASP A 168 10.13 -13.28 -12.09
C ASP A 168 11.61 -12.94 -12.41
N ALA A 169 11.94 -11.66 -12.64
CA ALA A 169 13.28 -11.22 -13.05
C ALA A 169 14.18 -10.82 -11.88
#